data_AF-A0A2V5U8R5-F1
#
_entry.id   AF-A0A2V5U8R5-F1
#
_cell.length_a   1.000
_cell.length_b   1.000
_cell.length_c   1.000
_cell.angle_alpha   90.00
_cell.angle_beta   90.00
_cell.angle_gamma   90.00
#
_symmetry.space_group_name_H-M   'P 1'
#
loop_
_entity.id
_entity.type
_entity.pdbx_description
1 polymer ?
#
loop_
_entity_poly.entity_id
_entity_poly.type
_entity_poly.pdbx_seq_one_letter_code
_entity_poly.pdbx_strand_id
1 'polypeptide(L)'
;MLQKFDERNRNLIININGQLVHRDKAGISPFDSAVQGGDAVWEGLRLYNGRIFKLHEHLDRLERSARALSFAEIPPREKIFEEIKRTLAANKMRDGVHIRLTLTRGLKITSGMDPRLNQNGPTLIVLAEHKSPVYAKTGLTLTTSKV
;
A
#
# COMPACT_ATOMS: atom_id res chain seq x y z
N MET A 1 4.13 -15.27 -16.66
CA MET A 1 4.89 -16.18 -15.77
C MET A 1 4.22 -16.17 -14.41
N LEU A 2 3.93 -17.34 -13.82
CA LEU A 2 3.25 -17.39 -12.52
C LEU A 2 4.20 -16.88 -11.43
N GLN A 3 3.75 -15.90 -10.64
CA GLN A 3 4.50 -15.46 -9.48
C GLN A 3 4.50 -16.56 -8.42
N LYS A 4 5.69 -17.02 -8.02
CA LYS A 4 5.86 -17.98 -6.93
C LYS A 4 5.94 -17.26 -5.58
N PHE A 5 5.50 -17.93 -4.53
CA PHE A 5 5.71 -17.47 -3.17
C PHE A 5 7.22 -17.44 -2.84
N ASP A 6 7.67 -16.37 -2.19
CA ASP A 6 9.05 -16.23 -1.71
C ASP A 6 9.07 -16.55 -0.22
N GLU A 7 9.85 -17.56 0.19
CA GLU A 7 9.91 -18.02 1.58
C GLU A 7 10.34 -16.93 2.57
N ARG A 8 11.10 -15.93 2.12
CA ARG A 8 11.46 -14.78 2.97
C ARG A 8 10.24 -13.97 3.41
N ASN A 9 9.12 -14.08 2.68
CA ASN A 9 7.86 -13.43 2.99
C ASN A 9 6.97 -14.24 3.97
N ARG A 10 7.47 -15.34 4.53
CA ARG A 10 6.69 -16.18 5.47
C ARG A 10 6.30 -15.44 6.74
N ASN A 11 7.19 -14.63 7.29
CA ASN A 11 6.98 -13.94 8.57
C ASN A 11 6.97 -12.41 8.43
N LEU A 12 6.35 -11.90 7.35
CA LEU A 12 6.30 -10.45 7.14
C LEU A 12 5.58 -9.74 8.28
N ILE A 13 6.11 -8.59 8.64
CA ILE A 13 5.48 -7.62 9.52
C ILE A 13 4.83 -6.54 8.65
N ILE A 14 3.51 -6.42 8.73
CA ILE A 14 2.70 -5.43 8.02
C ILE A 14 2.44 -4.26 8.95
N ASN A 15 2.47 -3.05 8.42
CA ASN A 15 2.13 -1.86 9.18
C ASN A 15 0.73 -1.36 8.79
N ILE A 16 -0.18 -1.30 9.75
CA ILE A 16 -1.54 -0.76 9.59
C ILE A 16 -1.72 0.32 10.64
N ASN A 17 -1.88 1.58 10.22
CA ASN A 17 -2.01 2.75 11.09
C ASN A 17 -0.89 2.87 12.16
N GLY A 18 0.33 2.48 11.82
CA GLY A 18 1.48 2.52 12.72
C GLY A 18 1.64 1.28 13.61
N GLN A 19 0.68 0.35 13.57
CA GLN A 19 0.75 -0.92 14.27
C GLN A 19 1.44 -1.97 13.40
N LEU A 20 2.54 -2.52 13.92
CA LEU A 20 3.30 -3.59 13.28
C LEU A 20 2.74 -4.95 13.68
N VAL A 21 2.20 -5.69 12.71
CA VAL A 21 1.49 -6.95 12.92
C VAL A 21 2.04 -8.06 12.02
N HIS A 22 2.08 -9.30 12.52
CA HIS A 22 2.43 -10.45 11.69
C HIS A 22 1.41 -10.62 10.55
N ARG A 23 1.86 -10.98 9.35
CA ARG A 23 1.01 -11.09 8.15
C ARG A 23 -0.23 -11.97 8.34
N ASP A 24 -0.14 -13.04 9.13
CA ASP A 24 -1.26 -13.96 9.38
C ASP A 24 -2.34 -13.37 10.30
N LYS A 25 -2.03 -12.25 10.96
CA LYS A 25 -2.93 -11.48 11.83
C LYS A 25 -3.30 -10.13 11.20
N ALA A 26 -2.62 -9.74 10.13
CA ALA A 26 -2.82 -8.45 9.48
C ALA A 26 -4.17 -8.43 8.74
N GLY A 27 -4.97 -7.41 9.02
CA GLY A 27 -6.27 -7.22 8.38
C GLY A 27 -6.86 -5.87 8.72
N ILE A 28 -7.81 -5.44 7.90
CA ILE A 28 -8.66 -4.27 8.15
C ILE A 28 -10.10 -4.74 8.35
N SER A 29 -10.90 -3.90 8.99
CA SER A 29 -12.32 -4.18 9.21
C SER A 29 -13.08 -4.34 7.89
N PRO A 30 -14.11 -5.22 7.82
CA PRO A 30 -15.06 -5.22 6.71
C PRO A 30 -15.78 -3.89 6.49
N PHE A 31 -15.81 -3.01 7.50
CA PHE A 31 -16.38 -1.65 7.40
C PHE A 31 -15.40 -0.60 6.87
N ASP A 32 -14.14 -0.98 6.57
CA ASP A 32 -13.21 -0.06 5.92
C ASP A 32 -13.65 0.25 4.49
N SER A 33 -13.50 1.51 4.08
CA SER A 33 -13.84 2.01 2.74
C SER A 33 -13.26 1.16 1.60
N ALA A 34 -12.07 0.58 1.77
CA ALA A 34 -11.47 -0.26 0.75
C ALA A 34 -12.24 -1.58 0.54
N VAL A 35 -12.80 -2.15 1.62
CA VAL A 35 -13.57 -3.40 1.54
C VAL A 35 -14.98 -3.15 1.01
N GLN A 36 -15.59 -2.05 1.45
CA GLN A 36 -16.99 -1.73 1.15
C GLN A 36 -17.21 -1.29 -0.31
N GLY A 37 -16.26 -0.57 -0.88
CA GLY A 37 -16.42 0.02 -2.22
C GLY A 37 -15.12 0.33 -2.96
N GLY A 38 -13.97 -0.18 -2.49
CA GLY A 38 -12.68 0.10 -3.10
C GLY A 38 -12.24 1.57 -2.97
N ASP A 39 -12.77 2.30 -1.99
CA ASP A 39 -12.51 3.73 -1.78
C ASP A 39 -11.14 3.95 -1.11
N ALA A 40 -10.10 3.85 -1.94
CA ALA A 40 -8.70 3.96 -1.55
C ALA A 40 -7.82 4.43 -2.72
N VAL A 41 -6.65 4.95 -2.37
CA VAL A 41 -5.55 5.22 -3.31
C VAL A 41 -4.34 4.38 -2.94
N TRP A 42 -3.46 4.09 -3.90
CA TRP A 42 -2.31 3.24 -3.64
C TRP A 42 -1.11 3.56 -4.53
N GLU A 43 0.06 3.16 -4.06
CA GLU A 43 1.33 3.26 -4.77
C GLU A 43 2.09 1.94 -4.73
N GLY A 44 2.84 1.67 -5.81
CA GLY A 44 3.79 0.57 -5.91
C GLY A 44 5.22 1.10 -5.88
N LEU A 45 5.88 0.99 -4.74
CA LEU A 45 7.25 1.47 -4.55
C LEU A 45 8.26 0.33 -4.71
N ARG A 46 9.49 0.68 -5.09
CA ARG A 46 10.61 -0.25 -5.17
C ARG A 46 11.77 0.22 -4.32
N LEU A 47 12.27 -0.69 -3.47
CA LEU A 47 13.45 -0.49 -2.66
C LEU A 47 14.66 -1.14 -3.34
N TYR A 48 15.69 -0.33 -3.56
CA TYR A 48 16.99 -0.75 -4.08
C TYR A 48 18.11 -0.26 -3.17
N ASN A 49 18.93 -1.17 -2.66
CA ASN A 49 20.11 -0.85 -1.83
C ASN A 49 19.84 0.21 -0.74
N GLY A 50 18.72 0.09 -0.03
CA GLY A 50 18.31 0.97 1.07
C GLY A 50 17.64 2.27 0.63
N ARG A 51 17.39 2.48 -0.67
CA ARG A 51 16.77 3.68 -1.23
C ARG A 51 15.49 3.33 -1.99
N ILE A 52 14.44 4.11 -1.78
CA ILE A 52 13.19 3.98 -2.53
C ILE A 52 13.32 4.80 -3.80
N PHE A 53 13.13 4.17 -4.96
CA PHE A 53 13.19 4.85 -6.25
C PHE A 53 12.04 5.86 -6.39
N LYS A 54 12.37 7.12 -6.68
CA LYS A 54 11.41 8.24 -6.91
C LYS A 54 10.35 8.41 -5.82
N LEU A 55 10.76 8.26 -4.55
CA LEU A 55 9.83 8.29 -3.41
C LEU A 55 8.97 9.56 -3.39
N HIS A 56 9.56 10.74 -3.60
CA HIS A 56 8.82 12.00 -3.50
C HIS A 56 7.73 12.07 -4.58
N GLU A 57 8.04 11.72 -5.81
CA GLU A 57 7.09 11.72 -6.93
C GLU A 57 5.94 10.72 -6.71
N HIS A 58 6.24 9.56 -6.10
CA HIS A 58 5.22 8.61 -5.68
C HIS A 58 4.31 9.21 -4.59
N LEU A 59 4.87 9.89 -3.59
CA LEU A 59 4.07 10.54 -2.54
C LEU A 59 3.25 11.73 -3.08
N ASP A 60 3.78 12.50 -4.05
CA ASP A 60 3.03 13.56 -4.74
C ASP A 60 1.82 12.98 -5.48
N ARG A 61 1.99 11.82 -6.12
CA ARG A 61 0.89 11.15 -6.83
C ARG A 61 -0.14 10.57 -5.87
N LEU A 62 0.28 9.98 -4.75
CA LEU A 62 -0.62 9.49 -3.71
C LEU A 62 -1.50 10.62 -3.18
N GLU A 63 -0.90 11.75 -2.82
CA GLU A 63 -1.62 12.91 -2.30
C GLU A 63 -2.60 13.49 -3.34
N ARG A 64 -2.13 13.71 -4.58
CA ARG A 64 -3.00 14.18 -5.67
C ARG A 64 -4.19 13.25 -5.91
N SER A 65 -3.98 11.94 -5.85
CA SER A 65 -5.05 10.95 -6.02
C SER A 65 -6.04 11.01 -4.87
N ALA A 66 -5.58 11.11 -3.62
CA ALA A 66 -6.46 11.23 -2.46
C ALA A 66 -7.28 12.53 -2.51
N ARG A 67 -6.68 13.65 -2.92
CA ARG A 67 -7.38 14.92 -3.14
C ARG A 67 -8.42 14.83 -4.26
N ALA A 68 -8.11 14.13 -5.36
CA ALA A 68 -9.05 13.91 -6.46
C ALA A 68 -10.28 13.09 -6.02
N LEU A 69 -10.13 12.22 -5.02
CA LEU A 69 -11.22 11.50 -4.37
C LEU A 69 -11.83 12.26 -3.17
N SER A 70 -11.50 13.54 -2.99
CA SER A 70 -12.01 14.39 -1.91
C SER A 70 -11.82 13.81 -0.51
N PHE A 71 -10.65 13.23 -0.23
CA PHE A 71 -10.29 12.84 1.13
C PHE A 71 -10.25 14.10 2.01
N ALA A 72 -10.96 14.09 3.13
CA ALA A 72 -11.01 15.24 4.05
C ALA A 72 -9.67 15.46 4.75
N GLU A 73 -8.98 14.36 5.08
CA GLU A 73 -7.68 14.35 5.73
C GLU A 73 -6.71 13.44 4.96
N ILE A 74 -5.47 13.90 4.87
CA ILE A 74 -4.37 13.13 4.27
C ILE A 74 -3.19 13.22 5.25
N PRO A 75 -2.59 12.09 5.67
CA PRO A 75 -1.45 12.12 6.57
C PRO A 75 -0.28 12.93 5.97
N PRO A 76 0.47 13.69 6.78
CA PRO A 76 1.67 14.38 6.32
C PRO A 76 2.67 13.41 5.68
N ARG A 77 3.42 13.90 4.69
CA ARG A 77 4.35 13.09 3.90
C ARG A 77 5.43 12.46 4.78
N GLU A 78 5.87 13.19 5.79
CA GLU A 78 6.85 12.78 6.79
C GLU A 78 6.32 11.60 7.60
N LYS A 79 5.04 11.63 7.98
CA LYS A 79 4.40 10.53 8.71
C LYS A 79 4.35 9.26 7.85
N ILE A 80 3.95 9.38 6.59
CA ILE A 80 3.91 8.25 5.65
C ILE A 80 5.32 7.66 5.47
N PHE A 81 6.32 8.53 5.31
CA PHE A 81 7.71 8.10 5.15
C PHE A 81 8.24 7.38 6.39
N GLU A 82 7.97 7.89 7.60
CA GLU A 82 8.38 7.22 8.83
C GLU A 82 7.69 5.85 8.98
N GLU A 83 6.41 5.71 8.63
CA GLU A 83 5.76 4.40 8.66
C GLU A 83 6.34 3.42 7.64
N ILE A 84 6.75 3.89 6.46
CA ILE A 84 7.50 3.06 5.50
C ILE A 84 8.83 2.60 6.10
N LYS A 85 9.61 3.52 6.70
CA LYS A 85 10.88 3.20 7.34
C LYS A 85 10.73 2.18 8.46
N ARG A 86 9.74 2.38 9.35
CA ARG A 86 9.44 1.45 10.45
C ARG A 86 9.10 0.05 9.92
N THR A 87 8.33 -0.02 8.84
CA THR A 87 7.97 -1.30 8.20
C THR A 87 9.18 -2.01 7.61
N LEU A 88 10.04 -1.29 6.88
CA LEU A 88 11.26 -1.87 6.29
C LEU A 88 12.24 -2.33 7.37
N ALA A 89 12.40 -1.54 8.45
CA ALA A 89 13.26 -1.87 9.58
C ALA A 89 12.77 -3.13 10.32
N ALA A 90 11.46 -3.24 10.58
CA ALA A 90 10.86 -4.41 11.21
C ALA A 90 11.10 -5.71 10.42
N ASN A 91 11.16 -5.62 9.10
CA ASN A 91 11.42 -6.75 8.21
C ASN A 91 12.91 -6.91 7.83
N LYS A 92 13.81 -6.07 8.34
CA LYS A 92 15.25 -6.06 7.99
C LYS A 92 15.50 -5.97 6.47
N MET A 93 14.63 -5.25 5.76
CA MET A 93 14.63 -5.16 4.30
C MET A 93 15.55 -4.06 3.80
N ARG A 94 16.41 -4.39 2.82
CA ARG A 94 17.32 -3.41 2.18
C ARG A 94 17.28 -3.41 0.66
N ASP A 95 16.90 -4.50 0.01
CA ASP A 95 16.93 -4.59 -1.45
C ASP A 95 15.92 -5.62 -1.99
N GLY A 96 15.55 -5.48 -3.26
CA GLY A 96 14.67 -6.43 -3.95
C GLY A 96 13.24 -6.46 -3.42
N VAL A 97 12.78 -5.35 -2.84
CA VAL A 97 11.47 -5.26 -2.16
C VAL A 97 10.50 -4.41 -2.96
N HIS A 98 9.26 -4.88 -3.03
CA HIS A 98 8.12 -4.10 -3.49
C HIS A 98 7.30 -3.68 -2.27
N ILE A 99 6.96 -2.40 -2.19
CA ILE A 99 6.11 -1.86 -1.13
C ILE A 99 4.78 -1.48 -1.77
N ARG A 100 3.70 -2.16 -1.37
CA ARG A 100 2.34 -1.72 -1.61
C ARG A 100 1.96 -0.75 -0.50
N LEU A 101 1.91 0.53 -0.85
CA LEU A 101 1.41 1.60 0.02
C LEU A 101 -0.05 1.82 -0.33
N THR A 102 -0.95 1.78 0.65
CA THR A 102 -2.38 1.99 0.42
C THR A 102 -2.93 2.93 1.48
N LEU A 103 -3.71 3.91 1.04
CA LEU A 103 -4.42 4.85 1.90
C LEU A 103 -5.90 4.74 1.57
N THR A 104 -6.68 4.23 2.52
CA THR A 104 -8.15 4.15 2.39
C THR A 104 -8.76 5.38 3.04
N ARG A 105 -10.01 5.73 2.69
CA ARG A 105 -10.74 6.78 3.42
C ARG A 105 -11.00 6.40 4.88
N GLY A 106 -10.84 5.12 5.22
CA GLY A 106 -10.78 4.61 6.58
C GLY A 106 -11.99 3.81 7.01
N LEU A 107 -12.07 3.59 8.32
CA LEU A 107 -13.16 2.85 8.95
C LEU A 107 -14.44 3.69 9.01
N LYS A 108 -15.53 3.13 8.49
CA LYS A 108 -16.86 3.72 8.61
C LYS A 108 -17.53 3.34 9.92
N ILE A 109 -18.37 4.24 10.43
CA ILE A 109 -19.23 3.96 11.59
C ILE A 109 -20.37 2.96 11.27
N THR A 110 -20.75 2.84 10.00
CA THR A 110 -21.72 1.87 9.49
C THR A 110 -21.55 1.65 7.99
N SER A 111 -22.21 0.63 7.42
CA SER A 111 -22.20 0.37 5.99
C SER A 111 -22.92 1.46 5.20
N GLY A 112 -22.33 1.91 4.08
CA GLY A 112 -22.92 2.92 3.21
C GLY A 112 -21.90 3.64 2.32
N MET A 113 -22.39 4.25 1.25
CA MET A 113 -21.55 4.93 0.25
C MET A 113 -21.21 6.38 0.61
N ASP A 114 -21.87 6.96 1.61
CA ASP A 114 -21.59 8.34 2.04
C ASP A 114 -20.17 8.44 2.63
N PRO A 115 -19.28 9.31 2.10
CA PRO A 115 -17.92 9.47 2.60
C PRO A 115 -17.87 10.10 4.00
N ARG A 116 -18.94 10.75 4.47
CA ARG A 116 -19.04 11.33 5.82
C ARG A 116 -19.17 10.28 6.93
N LEU A 117 -19.41 9.02 6.56
CA LEU A 117 -19.41 7.90 7.50
C LEU A 117 -17.99 7.54 7.98
N ASN A 118 -16.96 8.00 7.26
CA ASN A 118 -15.55 7.83 7.61
C ASN A 118 -15.12 8.87 8.64
N GLN A 119 -15.39 8.59 9.92
CA GLN A 119 -15.09 9.52 11.02
C GLN A 119 -13.81 9.17 11.78
N ASN A 120 -13.19 8.03 11.48
CA ASN A 120 -11.99 7.54 12.15
C ASN A 120 -10.67 8.00 11.48
N GLY A 121 -10.76 8.88 10.49
CA GLY A 121 -9.64 9.24 9.62
C GLY A 121 -9.23 8.11 8.67
N PRO A 122 -8.24 8.38 7.79
CA PRO A 122 -7.81 7.42 6.77
C PRO A 122 -7.00 6.25 7.34
N THR A 123 -7.14 5.06 6.72
CA THR A 123 -6.32 3.89 7.06
C THR A 123 -5.08 3.84 6.18
N LEU A 124 -3.89 3.94 6.77
CA LEU A 124 -2.61 3.76 6.10
C LEU A 124 -2.12 2.32 6.25
N ILE A 125 -1.91 1.64 5.13
CA ILE A 125 -1.39 0.27 5.04
C ILE A 125 -0.05 0.30 4.32
N VAL A 126 0.98 -0.24 4.95
CA VAL A 126 2.30 -0.47 4.35
C VAL A 126 2.59 -1.97 4.35
N LEU A 127 2.54 -2.58 3.16
CA LEU A 127 2.90 -3.97 2.93
C LEU A 127 4.19 -4.00 2.10
N ALA A 128 5.29 -4.46 2.71
CA ALA A 128 6.56 -4.67 2.04
C ALA A 128 6.83 -6.16 1.86
N GLU A 129 7.15 -6.59 0.64
CA GLU A 129 7.47 -7.98 0.31
C GLU A 129 8.71 -8.08 -0.58
N HIS A 130 9.52 -9.14 -0.39
CA HIS A 130 10.53 -9.50 -1.37
C HIS A 130 9.82 -9.92 -2.67
N LYS A 131 10.14 -9.23 -3.76
CA LYS A 131 9.45 -9.40 -5.03
C LYS A 131 10.40 -9.20 -6.20
N SER A 132 10.72 -10.29 -6.89
CA SER A 132 11.45 -10.23 -8.15
C SER A 132 10.62 -9.56 -9.25
N PRO A 133 11.25 -8.90 -10.23
CA PRO A 133 10.56 -8.45 -11.44
C PRO A 133 9.84 -9.62 -12.14
N VAL A 134 8.64 -9.37 -12.66
CA VAL A 134 7.76 -10.42 -13.21
C VAL A 134 8.09 -10.77 -14.67
N TYR A 135 8.75 -9.87 -15.39
CA TYR A 135 8.94 -9.99 -16.84
C TYR A 135 10.31 -10.54 -17.21
N ALA A 136 10.31 -11.56 -18.06
CA ALA A 136 11.50 -12.03 -18.75
C ALA A 136 11.94 -11.01 -19.80
N LYS A 137 13.25 -10.95 -20.08
CA LYS A 137 13.81 -10.09 -21.15
C LYS A 137 13.62 -10.68 -22.56
N THR A 138 12.77 -11.69 -22.71
CA THR A 138 12.52 -12.42 -23.96
C THR A 138 11.41 -11.80 -24.83
N GLY A 139 10.88 -10.64 -24.44
CA GLY A 139 9.75 -9.98 -25.10
C GLY A 139 8.42 -10.19 -24.37
N LEU A 140 7.42 -9.37 -24.73
CA LEU A 140 6.06 -9.40 -24.18
C LEU A 140 5.06 -9.54 -25.32
N THR A 141 4.05 -10.40 -25.14
CA THR A 141 2.86 -10.43 -26.00
C THR A 141 1.80 -9.54 -25.38
N LEU A 142 1.29 -8.57 -26.14
CA LEU A 142 0.24 -7.66 -25.73
C LEU A 142 -1.02 -7.93 -26.56
N THR A 143 -2.19 -7.73 -25.95
CA THR A 143 -3.49 -7.83 -26.61
C THR A 143 -4.27 -6.56 -26.32
N THR A 144 -5.01 -6.06 -27.31
CA THR A 144 -5.94 -4.93 -27.14
C THR A 144 -7.33 -5.46 -26.83
N SER A 145 -8.07 -4.75 -25.98
CA SER A 145 -9.48 -4.99 -25.69
C SER A 145 -10.23 -3.68 -25.90
N LYS A 146 -11.43 -3.75 -26.48
CA LYS A 146 -12.39 -2.65 -26.45
C LYS A 146 -13.64 -3.16 -25.74
N VAL A 147 -14.24 -2.30 -24.93
CA VAL A 147 -15.58 -2.52 -24.36
C VAL A 147 -16.61 -2.26 -25.45
#